data_AF-A0A6H1KSG6-F1
#
_entry.id   AF-A0A6H1KSG6-F1
#
_cell.length_a   1.000
_cell.length_b   1.000
_cell.length_c   1.000
_cell.angle_alpha   90.00
_cell.angle_beta   90.00
_cell.angle_gamma   90.00
#
_symmetry.space_group_name_H-M   'P 1'
#
loop_
_entity.id
_entity.type
_entity.pdbx_description
1 polymer ?
#
loop_
_entity_poly.entity_id
_entity_poly.type
_entity_poly.pdbx_seq_one_letter_code
_entity_poly.pdbx_strand_id
1 'polypeptide(L)'
;MTKKRPPFGMPRSIVLLATPEGWRHSVLTEEGAMLCGRLADVAANTDPAEAQAAVAAMVVGLAHDFHEVDVDVTWDPPREPGSWTAQVAVATTPPSA
;
A
#
# COMPACT_ATOMS: atom_id res chain seq x y z
N MET A 1 -26.50 -8.15 -14.80
CA MET A 1 -25.39 -7.18 -14.92
C MET A 1 -24.14 -7.85 -14.38
N THR A 2 -23.17 -8.19 -15.24
CA THR A 2 -21.92 -8.82 -14.80
C THR A 2 -21.09 -7.77 -14.09
N LYS A 3 -20.82 -7.92 -12.78
CA LYS A 3 -19.85 -7.08 -12.08
C LYS A 3 -18.53 -7.18 -12.85
N LYS A 4 -18.07 -6.07 -13.44
CA LYS A 4 -16.74 -6.03 -14.06
C LYS A 4 -15.73 -6.29 -12.95
N ARG A 5 -14.77 -7.17 -13.22
CA ARG A 5 -13.65 -7.39 -12.30
C ARG A 5 -12.89 -6.06 -12.16
N PRO A 6 -12.54 -5.64 -10.93
CA PRO A 6 -11.75 -4.43 -10.75
C PRO A 6 -10.40 -4.56 -11.49
N PRO A 7 -9.82 -3.45 -11.98
CA PRO A 7 -8.54 -3.47 -12.68
C PRO A 7 -7.36 -3.87 -11.78
N PHE A 8 -7.52 -3.78 -10.45
CA PHE A 8 -6.54 -4.19 -9.46
C PHE A 8 -7.15 -5.17 -8.47
N GLY A 9 -6.34 -6.14 -8.00
CA GLY A 9 -6.74 -7.05 -6.93
C GLY A 9 -6.82 -6.36 -5.56
N MET A 10 -7.35 -7.08 -4.55
CA MET A 10 -7.42 -6.55 -3.19
C MET A 10 -6.00 -6.49 -2.59
N PRO A 11 -5.51 -5.32 -2.11
CA PRO A 11 -4.17 -5.23 -1.53
C PRO A 11 -4.01 -6.08 -0.27
N ARG A 12 -2.87 -6.76 -0.16
CA ARG A 12 -2.51 -7.65 0.97
C ARG A 12 -1.27 -7.18 1.70
N SER A 13 -0.23 -6.79 0.98
CA SER A 13 1.01 -6.31 1.58
C SER A 13 1.74 -5.32 0.70
N ILE A 14 2.61 -4.54 1.32
CA ILE A 14 3.42 -3.50 0.67
C ILE A 14 4.88 -3.80 0.97
N VAL A 15 5.73 -3.61 -0.04
CA VAL A 15 7.17 -3.43 0.12
C VAL A 15 7.51 -2.03 -0.34
N LEU A 16 8.17 -1.26 0.50
CA LEU A 16 8.67 0.09 0.21
C LEU A 16 10.20 0.07 0.25
N LEU A 17 10.82 0.62 -0.79
CA LEU A 17 12.27 0.66 -0.96
C LEU A 17 12.73 2.09 -1.19
N ALA A 18 13.73 2.52 -0.42
CA ALA A 18 14.48 3.74 -0.69
C ALA A 18 15.54 3.46 -1.75
N THR A 19 15.56 4.23 -2.83
CA THR A 19 16.62 4.20 -3.84
C THR A 19 17.21 5.60 -4.03
N PRO A 20 18.43 5.73 -4.58
CA PRO A 20 19.03 7.04 -4.85
C PRO A 20 18.17 7.92 -5.75
N GLU A 21 17.36 7.31 -6.63
CA GLU A 21 16.48 8.03 -7.53
C GLU A 21 15.09 8.33 -6.94
N GLY A 22 14.75 7.82 -5.75
CA GLY A 22 13.44 8.01 -5.13
C GLY A 22 12.89 6.75 -4.45
N TRP A 23 11.59 6.75 -4.21
CA TRP A 23 10.90 5.67 -3.48
C TRP A 23 10.20 4.71 -4.42
N ARG A 24 10.53 3.42 -4.33
CA ARG A 24 9.86 2.36 -5.10
C ARG A 24 8.94 1.56 -4.19
N HIS A 25 7.82 1.12 -4.76
CA HIS A 25 6.88 0.27 -4.05
C HIS A 25 6.52 -0.96 -4.86
N SER A 26 6.19 -2.03 -4.15
CA SER A 26 5.52 -3.22 -4.68
C SER A 26 4.33 -3.52 -3.78
N VAL A 27 3.14 -3.66 -4.36
CA VAL A 27 1.92 -4.04 -3.66
C VAL A 27 1.52 -5.44 -4.12
N LEU A 28 1.49 -6.40 -3.19
CA LEU A 28 0.98 -7.75 -3.43
C LEU A 28 -0.52 -7.76 -3.20
N THR A 29 -1.27 -8.36 -4.12
CA THR A 29 -2.72 -8.58 -3.96
C THR A 29 -3.02 -9.98 -3.45
N GLU A 30 -4.22 -10.19 -2.91
CA GLU A 30 -4.70 -11.51 -2.45
C GLU A 30 -4.65 -12.58 -3.56
N GLU A 31 -4.81 -12.19 -4.83
CA GLU A 31 -4.71 -13.09 -5.99
C GLU A 31 -3.27 -13.37 -6.44
N GLY A 32 -2.27 -12.84 -5.73
CA GLY A 32 -0.85 -13.03 -6.03
C GLY A 32 -0.31 -12.11 -7.14
N ALA A 33 -1.09 -11.13 -7.61
CA ALA A 33 -0.59 -10.12 -8.53
C ALA A 33 0.30 -9.10 -7.80
N MET A 34 1.26 -8.51 -8.52
CA MET A 34 2.10 -7.44 -8.00
C MET A 34 1.94 -6.15 -8.81
N LEU A 35 1.64 -5.06 -8.11
CA LEU A 35 1.67 -3.71 -8.66
C LEU A 35 2.96 -3.03 -8.22
N CYS A 36 3.84 -2.74 -9.17
CA CYS A 36 5.12 -2.09 -8.90
C CYS A 36 5.13 -0.65 -9.42
N GLY A 37 5.76 0.25 -8.70
CA GLY A 37 5.80 1.65 -9.09
C GLY A 37 6.83 2.48 -8.34
N ARG A 38 6.76 3.79 -8.58
CA ARG A 38 7.52 4.82 -7.89
C ARG A 38 6.53 5.83 -7.31
N LEU A 39 6.84 6.36 -6.12
CA LEU A 39 6.13 7.52 -5.59
C LEU A 39 6.64 8.78 -6.31
N ALA A 40 5.91 9.24 -7.32
CA ALA A 40 6.35 10.34 -8.19
C ALA A 40 6.48 11.68 -7.45
N ASP A 41 5.61 11.91 -6.47
CA ASP A 41 5.52 13.16 -5.71
C ASP A 41 6.30 13.12 -4.38
N VAL A 42 7.11 12.08 -4.15
CA VAL A 42 7.91 11.92 -2.93
C VAL A 42 9.39 12.00 -3.28
N ALA A 43 10.09 12.98 -2.71
CA ALA A 43 11.50 13.21 -2.97
C ALA A 43 12.38 12.09 -2.40
N ALA A 44 13.53 11.84 -3.01
CA ALA A 44 14.43 10.75 -2.60
C ALA A 44 14.98 10.91 -1.17
N ASN A 45 15.06 12.15 -0.66
CA ASN A 45 15.53 12.48 0.68
C ASN A 45 14.40 12.66 1.71
N THR A 46 13.15 12.37 1.34
CA THR A 46 12.00 12.39 2.25
C THR A 46 12.23 11.43 3.42
N ASP A 47 11.68 11.76 4.60
CA ASP A 47 11.73 10.86 5.75
C ASP A 47 11.01 9.53 5.45
N PRO A 48 11.55 8.37 5.90
CA PRO A 48 10.89 7.10 5.66
C PRO A 48 9.44 7.03 6.14
N ALA A 49 9.08 7.68 7.25
CA ALA A 49 7.70 7.67 7.75
C ALA A 49 6.75 8.44 6.82
N GLU A 50 7.22 9.53 6.19
CA GLU A 50 6.45 10.27 5.19
C GLU A 50 6.26 9.44 3.91
N ALA A 51 7.30 8.74 3.46
CA ALA A 51 7.20 7.84 2.31
C ALA A 51 6.26 6.64 2.58
N GLN A 52 6.30 6.10 3.80
CA GLN A 52 5.37 5.09 4.29
C GLN A 52 3.93 5.59 4.29
N ALA A 53 3.69 6.81 4.79
CA ALA A 53 2.36 7.42 4.78
C ALA A 53 1.84 7.63 3.35
N ALA A 54 2.69 8.09 2.43
CA ALA A 54 2.31 8.32 1.04
C ALA A 54 1.91 7.02 0.31
N VAL A 55 2.69 5.94 0.44
CA VAL A 55 2.33 4.65 -0.17
C VAL A 55 1.11 4.03 0.50
N ALA A 56 0.94 4.20 1.82
CA ALA A 56 -0.24 3.74 2.53
C ALA A 56 -1.50 4.45 2.04
N ALA A 57 -1.47 5.78 1.90
CA ALA A 57 -2.60 6.55 1.38
C ALA A 57 -2.98 6.13 -0.04
N MET A 58 -1.99 5.87 -0.91
CA MET A 58 -2.23 5.32 -2.24
C MET A 58 -2.94 3.96 -2.19
N VAL A 59 -2.49 3.04 -1.32
CA VAL A 59 -3.10 1.71 -1.18
C VAL A 59 -4.50 1.77 -0.60
N VAL A 60 -4.75 2.63 0.39
CA VAL A 60 -6.09 2.89 0.94
C VAL A 60 -7.02 3.40 -0.16
N GLY A 61 -6.57 4.37 -0.97
CA GLY A 61 -7.33 4.86 -2.12
C GLY A 61 -7.65 3.77 -3.13
N LEU A 62 -6.67 2.91 -3.48
CA LEU A 62 -6.90 1.78 -4.39
C LEU A 62 -7.94 0.78 -3.85
N ALA A 63 -7.88 0.45 -2.56
CA ALA A 63 -8.84 -0.44 -1.93
C ALA A 63 -10.25 0.16 -1.95
N HIS A 64 -10.38 1.43 -1.57
CA HIS A 64 -11.66 2.13 -1.56
C HIS A 64 -12.23 2.32 -2.97
N ASP A 65 -11.45 2.84 -3.92
CA ASP A 65 -11.95 3.22 -5.26
C ASP A 65 -12.31 2.02 -6.14
N PHE A 66 -11.64 0.87 -5.96
CA PHE A 66 -11.84 -0.32 -6.79
C PHE A 66 -12.60 -1.45 -6.11
N HIS A 67 -12.62 -1.49 -4.78
CA HIS A 67 -13.27 -2.55 -4.01
C HIS A 67 -14.33 -2.05 -3.02
N GLU A 68 -14.47 -0.73 -2.82
CA GLU A 68 -15.38 -0.13 -1.83
C GLU A 68 -15.11 -0.65 -0.40
N VAL A 69 -13.83 -0.88 -0.09
CA VAL A 69 -13.38 -1.43 1.19
C VAL A 69 -12.38 -0.49 1.85
N ASP A 70 -12.64 -0.13 3.11
CA ASP A 70 -11.68 0.53 3.97
C ASP A 70 -10.62 -0.46 4.46
N VAL A 71 -9.36 -0.04 4.45
CA VAL A 71 -8.22 -0.86 4.87
C VAL A 71 -7.30 -0.10 5.80
N ASP A 72 -6.70 -0.84 6.73
CA ASP A 72 -5.62 -0.38 7.58
C ASP A 72 -4.28 -0.92 7.07
N VAL A 73 -3.25 -0.07 7.11
CA VAL A 73 -1.88 -0.43 6.76
C VAL A 73 -1.02 -0.44 8.02
N THR A 74 -0.46 -1.61 8.34
CA THR A 74 0.40 -1.80 9.52
C THR A 74 1.82 -2.12 9.08
N TRP A 75 2.77 -1.26 9.42
CA TRP A 75 4.18 -1.45 9.11
C TRP A 75 4.85 -2.44 10.08
N ASP A 76 5.58 -3.39 9.52
CA ASP A 76 6.42 -4.31 10.28
C ASP A 76 7.65 -3.56 10.84
N PRO A 77 8.26 -4.05 11.93
CA PRO A 77 9.57 -3.59 12.35
C PRO A 77 10.59 -3.71 11.20
N PRO A 78 11.39 -2.66 10.92
CA PRO A 78 12.32 -2.67 9.80
C PRO A 78 13.36 -3.78 9.99
N ARG A 79 13.48 -4.66 8.98
CA ARG A 79 14.43 -5.77 8.99
C ARG A 79 15.76 -5.40 8.35
N GLU A 80 15.74 -4.50 7.38
CA GLU A 80 16.89 -4.09 6.58
C GLU A 80 16.87 -2.57 6.37
N PRO A 81 18.03 -1.88 6.40
CA PRO A 81 18.08 -0.46 6.06
C PRO A 81 17.57 -0.19 4.65
N GLY A 82 16.68 0.81 4.50
CA GLY A 82 16.16 1.20 3.19
C GLY A 82 15.02 0.30 2.66
N SER A 83 14.54 -0.67 3.45
CA SER A 83 13.45 -1.57 3.08
C SER A 83 12.44 -1.70 4.21
N TRP A 84 11.15 -1.51 3.88
CA TRP A 84 10.05 -1.61 4.82
C TRP A 84 8.94 -2.47 4.25
N THR A 85 8.33 -3.28 5.09
CA THR A 85 7.16 -4.09 4.73
C THR A 85 5.96 -3.69 5.56
N ALA A 86 4.78 -3.75 4.95
CA ALA A 86 3.52 -3.55 5.66
C ALA A 86 2.52 -4.65 5.30
N GLN A 87 1.66 -4.97 6.25
CA GLN A 87 0.46 -5.76 6.02
C GLN A 87 -0.74 -4.83 5.82
N VAL A 88 -1.64 -5.23 4.94
CA VAL A 88 -2.91 -4.55 4.68
C VAL A 88 -4.03 -5.44 5.18
N ALA A 89 -4.90 -4.90 6.02
CA ALA A 89 -6.06 -5.60 6.54
C ALA A 89 -7.33 -4.78 6.30
N VAL A 90 -8.45 -5.45 6.08
CA VAL A 90 -9.75 -4.77 6.02
C VAL A 90 -10.02 -4.10 7.36
N ALA A 91 -10.30 -2.81 7.33
CA ALA A 91 -10.63 -2.05 8.52
C ALA A 91 -11.92 -2.62 9.10
N THR A 92 -11.85 -3.12 10.32
CA THR A 92 -13.05 -3.53 11.03
C THR A 92 -13.62 -2.28 11.66
N THR A 93 -14.69 -1.71 11.10
CA THR A 93 -15.44 -0.68 11.81
C THR A 93 -16.00 -1.34 13.07
N PRO A 94 -15.65 -0.91 14.30
CA PRO A 94 -16.33 -1.42 15.47
C PRO A 94 -17.83 -1.10 15.33
N PRO A 95 -18.74 -2.02 15.69
CA PRO A 95 -20.15 -1.73 15.62
C PRO A 95 -20.43 -0.50 16.48
N SER A 96 -20.98 0.55 15.87
CA SER A 96 -21.45 1.73 16.59
C SER A 96 -22.44 1.29 17.66
N ALA A 97 -22.12 1.58 18.92
CA ALA A 97 -22.97 1.31 20.08
C ALA A 97 -24.14 2.29 20.15
#